data_AF-A0A920STZ5-F1
#
_entry.id   AF-A0A920STZ5-F1
#
_cell.length_a   1.000
_cell.length_b   1.000
_cell.length_c   1.000
_cell.angle_alpha   90.00
_cell.angle_beta   90.00
_cell.angle_gamma   90.00
#
_symmetry.space_group_name_H-M   'P 1'
#
loop_
_entity.id
_entity.type
_entity.pdbx_description
1 polymer ?
#
loop_
_entity_poly.entity_id
_entity_poly.type
_entity_poly.pdbx_seq_one_letter_code
_entity_poly.pdbx_strand_id
1 'polypeptide(L)'
;MTSSSYRSFERRPRDSLQPRKAYFQELADQHDLPTVILEHRALSKLKSTYTDKLPALVNPDTGRVHTSYHQASVATGRLSSTDPNLQNIPVRTAEGRRIREAFVPEDGVYF
;
A
#
# COMPACT_ATOMS: atom_id res chain seq x y z
N MET A 1 41.37 7.26 -20.47
CA MET A 1 40.61 6.00 -20.70
C MET A 1 39.67 5.80 -19.53
N THR A 2 38.48 6.40 -19.58
CA THR A 2 37.48 6.34 -18.51
C THR A 2 36.62 5.10 -18.70
N SER A 3 36.88 4.07 -17.89
CA SER A 3 36.06 2.86 -17.83
C SER A 3 34.71 3.23 -17.20
N SER A 4 33.71 3.45 -18.05
CA SER A 4 32.31 3.61 -17.63
C SER A 4 31.77 2.24 -17.23
N SER A 5 31.76 1.97 -15.93
CA SER A 5 31.20 0.74 -15.37
C SER A 5 29.68 0.84 -15.40
N TYR A 6 29.08 0.33 -16.49
CA TYR A 6 27.64 0.01 -16.49
C TYR A 6 27.41 -1.12 -15.48
N ARG A 7 26.97 -0.75 -14.28
CA ARG A 7 26.60 -1.68 -13.22
C ARG A 7 25.48 -2.58 -13.74
N SER A 8 25.75 -3.86 -13.83
CA SER A 8 24.84 -4.88 -14.37
C SER A 8 23.52 -4.91 -13.59
N PHE A 9 22.46 -4.39 -14.20
CA PHE A 9 21.10 -4.63 -13.71
C PHE A 9 20.72 -6.08 -13.99
N GLU A 10 20.65 -6.90 -12.94
CA GLU A 10 20.13 -8.27 -13.00
C GLU A 10 18.76 -8.31 -13.71
N ARG A 11 18.68 -9.08 -14.79
CA ARG A 11 17.48 -9.24 -15.61
C ARG A 11 16.41 -10.04 -14.85
N ARG A 12 15.16 -9.60 -14.97
CA ARG A 12 14.00 -10.25 -14.33
C ARG A 12 13.44 -11.44 -15.12
N PRO A 13 12.70 -12.35 -14.45
CA PRO A 13 11.68 -13.18 -15.09
C PRO A 13 10.53 -12.32 -15.65
N ARG A 14 9.93 -12.80 -16.75
CA ARG A 14 9.09 -12.05 -17.70
C ARG A 14 7.78 -11.44 -17.14
N ASP A 15 7.34 -11.83 -15.93
CA ASP A 15 5.98 -11.54 -15.42
C ASP A 15 5.81 -10.27 -14.57
N SER A 16 6.86 -9.50 -14.31
CA SER A 16 6.74 -8.26 -13.51
C SER A 16 7.00 -7.02 -14.34
N LEU A 17 5.99 -6.62 -15.12
CA LEU A 17 6.00 -5.53 -16.09
C LEU A 17 6.33 -4.13 -15.53
N GLN A 18 6.41 -3.94 -14.20
CA GLN A 18 6.69 -2.63 -13.60
C GLN A 18 8.07 -2.56 -12.92
N PRO A 19 8.88 -1.51 -13.18
CA PRO A 19 10.14 -1.31 -12.48
C PRO A 19 9.92 -1.09 -10.98
N ARG A 20 10.80 -1.64 -10.14
CA ARG A 20 10.70 -1.61 -8.67
C ARG A 20 10.88 -0.18 -8.16
N LYS A 21 10.33 0.12 -6.98
CA LYS A 21 10.55 1.40 -6.30
C LYS A 21 12.04 1.76 -6.20
N ALA A 22 12.90 0.80 -5.85
CA ALA A 22 14.35 1.01 -5.73
C ALA A 22 15.00 1.53 -7.03
N TYR A 23 14.59 1.03 -8.19
CA TYR A 23 15.10 1.48 -9.48
C TYR A 23 14.78 2.95 -9.74
N PHE A 24 13.54 3.37 -9.47
CA PHE A 24 13.17 4.78 -9.59
C PHE A 24 13.84 5.66 -8.55
N GLN A 25 14.11 5.15 -7.35
CA GLN A 25 14.82 5.91 -6.33
C GLN A 25 16.27 6.21 -6.74
N GLU A 26 16.96 5.25 -7.37
CA GLU A 26 18.32 5.46 -7.90
C GLU A 26 18.36 6.47 -9.07
N LEU A 27 17.27 6.55 -9.85
CA LEU A 27 17.15 7.51 -10.95
C LEU A 27 16.66 8.90 -10.51
N ALA A 28 16.01 8.99 -9.35
CA ALA A 28 15.49 10.26 -8.83
C ALA A 28 16.60 11.28 -8.55
N ASP A 29 17.82 10.80 -8.25
CA ASP A 29 18.99 11.66 -8.05
C ASP A 29 19.49 12.31 -9.36
N GLN A 30 19.02 11.81 -10.51
CA GLN A 30 19.48 12.21 -11.85
C GLN A 30 18.39 12.93 -12.65
N HIS A 31 17.11 12.64 -12.38
CA HIS A 31 15.96 13.21 -13.08
C HIS A 31 14.76 13.35 -12.15
N ASP A 32 13.98 14.41 -12.33
CA ASP A 32 12.78 14.69 -11.50
C ASP A 32 11.62 13.72 -11.77
N LEU A 33 11.53 13.18 -12.99
CA LEU A 33 10.43 12.32 -13.42
C LEU A 33 10.26 11.05 -12.55
N PRO A 34 11.32 10.28 -12.23
CA PRO A 34 11.25 9.18 -11.27
C PRO A 34 10.58 9.53 -9.93
N THR A 35 10.84 10.71 -9.37
CA THR A 35 10.22 11.17 -8.13
C THR A 35 8.71 11.30 -8.28
N VAL A 36 8.24 11.98 -9.34
CA VAL A 36 6.81 12.15 -9.63
C VAL A 36 6.12 10.80 -9.84
N ILE A 37 6.79 9.85 -10.52
CA ILE A 37 6.26 8.49 -10.71
C ILE A 37 6.08 7.77 -9.37
N LEU A 38 7.05 7.90 -8.45
CA LEU A 38 6.98 7.28 -7.14
C LEU A 38 5.84 7.86 -6.29
N GLU A 39 5.68 9.18 -6.30
CA GLU A 39 4.57 9.87 -5.63
C GLU A 39 3.21 9.44 -6.19
N HIS A 40 3.07 9.47 -7.51
CA HIS A 40 1.84 9.04 -8.18
C HIS A 40 1.49 7.60 -7.83
N ARG A 41 2.46 6.67 -7.82
CA ARG A 41 2.24 5.27 -7.45
C ARG A 41 1.82 5.11 -5.99
N ALA A 42 2.44 5.87 -5.08
CA ALA A 42 2.09 5.84 -3.67
C ALA A 42 0.63 6.30 -3.47
N LEU A 43 0.27 7.45 -4.02
CA LEU A 43 -1.09 8.00 -3.93
C LEU A 43 -2.12 7.09 -4.62
N SER A 44 -1.82 6.60 -5.82
CA SER A 44 -2.69 5.67 -6.55
C SER A 44 -2.95 4.39 -5.77
N LYS A 45 -1.93 3.86 -5.08
CA LYS A 45 -2.09 2.68 -4.24
C LYS A 45 -3.00 2.96 -3.05
N LEU A 46 -2.82 4.11 -2.37
CA LEU A 46 -3.67 4.53 -1.26
C LEU A 46 -5.13 4.67 -1.69
N LYS A 47 -5.37 5.38 -2.80
CA LYS A 47 -6.70 5.58 -3.37
C LYS A 47 -7.39 4.27 -3.72
N SER A 48 -6.76 3.46 -4.59
CA SER A 48 -7.35 2.21 -5.07
C SER A 48 -7.55 1.15 -3.99
N THR A 49 -6.70 1.12 -2.96
CA THR A 49 -6.78 0.08 -1.92
C THR A 49 -7.72 0.46 -0.79
N TYR A 50 -7.82 1.74 -0.45
CA TYR A 50 -8.54 2.19 0.74
C TYR A 50 -9.68 3.14 0.38
N THR A 51 -9.37 4.29 -0.22
CA THR A 51 -10.35 5.37 -0.44
C THR A 51 -11.51 4.94 -1.33
N ASP A 52 -11.24 4.26 -2.45
CA ASP A 52 -12.29 3.84 -3.38
C ASP A 52 -12.91 2.50 -2.95
N LYS A 53 -12.10 1.61 -2.35
CA LYS A 53 -12.52 0.22 -2.08
C LYS A 53 -13.30 0.06 -0.78
N LEU A 54 -12.89 0.70 0.32
CA LEU A 54 -13.53 0.48 1.62
C LEU A 54 -15.00 0.92 1.67
N PRO A 55 -15.41 2.07 1.09
CA PRO A 55 -16.82 2.46 1.06
C PRO A 55 -17.71 1.43 0.34
N ALA A 56 -17.18 0.80 -0.72
CA ALA A 56 -17.90 -0.23 -1.47
C ALA A 56 -18.03 -1.57 -0.71
N LEU A 57 -17.31 -1.73 0.41
CA LEU A 57 -17.34 -2.93 1.26
C LEU A 57 -18.12 -2.71 2.56
N VAL A 58 -18.76 -1.55 2.72
CA VAL A 58 -19.64 -1.30 3.87
C VAL A 58 -20.84 -2.25 3.77
N ASN A 59 -21.08 -3.00 4.83
CA ASN A 59 -22.24 -3.86 4.91
C ASN A 59 -23.50 -2.99 5.09
N PRO A 60 -24.54 -3.15 4.24
CA PRO A 60 -25.70 -2.27 4.24
C PRO A 60 -26.57 -2.39 5.48
N ASP A 61 -26.58 -3.56 6.15
CA ASP A 61 -27.41 -3.81 7.33
C ASP A 61 -26.81 -3.20 8.61
N THR A 62 -25.47 -3.17 8.69
CA THR A 62 -24.73 -2.72 9.90
C THR A 62 -24.10 -1.34 9.75
N GLY A 63 -23.97 -0.83 8.52
CA GLY A 63 -23.25 0.41 8.23
C GLY A 63 -21.75 0.36 8.52
N ARG A 64 -21.17 -0.84 8.71
CA ARG A 64 -19.77 -1.04 9.12
C ARG A 64 -18.98 -1.86 8.11
N VAL A 65 -17.66 -1.72 8.16
CA VAL A 65 -16.72 -2.57 7.41
C VAL A 65 -16.38 -3.80 8.27
N HIS A 66 -16.57 -4.99 7.70
CA HIS A 66 -16.26 -6.26 8.36
C HIS A 66 -15.04 -6.91 7.71
N THR A 67 -14.11 -7.39 8.52
CA THR A 67 -12.92 -8.13 8.06
C THR A 67 -12.96 -9.57 8.52
N SER A 68 -12.33 -10.47 7.78
CA SER A 68 -12.15 -11.87 8.16
C SER A 68 -10.78 -12.10 8.76
N TYR A 69 -10.72 -12.60 10.00
CA TYR A 69 -9.47 -12.99 10.65
C TYR A 69 -9.21 -14.50 10.52
N HIS A 70 -8.06 -14.87 9.94
CA HIS A 70 -7.68 -16.27 9.70
C HIS A 70 -6.57 -16.70 10.65
N GLN A 71 -6.89 -17.61 11.57
CA GLN A 71 -5.98 -18.09 12.61
C GLN A 71 -4.96 -19.14 12.11
N ALA A 72 -5.34 -19.97 11.15
CA ALA A 72 -4.50 -21.07 10.65
C ALA A 72 -3.73 -20.75 9.35
N SER A 73 -3.67 -19.47 8.97
CA SER A 73 -3.11 -19.05 7.67
C SER A 73 -1.61 -18.75 7.69
N VAL A 74 -1.04 -18.47 8.86
CA VAL A 74 0.34 -18.01 9.00
C VAL A 74 1.12 -18.96 9.90
N ALA A 75 2.26 -19.47 9.43
CA ALA A 75 3.07 -20.46 10.16
C ALA A 75 3.56 -20.01 11.55
N THR A 76 3.58 -18.69 11.78
CA THR A 76 4.03 -18.10 13.06
C THR A 76 2.93 -18.03 14.12
N GLY A 77 1.70 -18.44 13.81
CA GLY A 77 0.55 -18.34 14.71
C GLY A 77 -0.08 -16.94 14.80
N ARG A 78 0.41 -15.96 14.04
CA ARG A 78 -0.25 -14.64 13.91
C ARG A 78 -1.57 -14.77 13.15
N LEU A 79 -2.57 -13.99 13.53
CA LEU A 79 -3.78 -13.81 12.72
C LEU A 79 -3.43 -13.07 11.44
N SER A 80 -4.05 -13.45 10.32
CA SER A 80 -4.10 -12.60 9.12
C SER A 80 -5.51 -12.05 8.90
N SER A 81 -5.64 -10.98 8.13
CA SER A 81 -6.90 -10.30 7.85
C SER A 81 -7.14 -10.21 6.34
N THR A 82 -8.33 -10.60 5.88
CA THR A 82 -8.76 -10.47 4.47
C THR A 82 -10.16 -9.86 4.37
N ASP A 83 -10.47 -9.36 3.18
CA ASP A 83 -11.82 -8.94 2.76
C ASP A 83 -12.54 -7.98 3.72
N PRO A 84 -12.01 -6.77 3.98
CA PRO A 84 -10.71 -6.23 3.55
C PRO A 84 -9.61 -6.48 4.59
N ASN A 85 -8.33 -6.38 4.19
CA ASN A 85 -7.21 -6.48 5.13
C ASN A 85 -7.07 -5.18 5.95
N LEU A 86 -7.48 -5.23 7.23
CA LEU A 86 -7.43 -4.09 8.16
C LEU A 86 -6.17 -4.06 9.03
N GLN A 87 -5.28 -5.05 8.91
CA GLN A 87 -3.99 -5.04 9.63
C GLN A 87 -2.99 -4.05 9.01
N ASN A 88 -3.12 -3.77 7.71
CA ASN A 88 -2.15 -2.99 6.95
C ASN A 88 -2.60 -1.55 6.66
N ILE A 89 -3.50 -0.98 7.47
CA ILE A 89 -3.93 0.41 7.30
C ILE A 89 -2.73 1.36 7.49
N PRO A 90 -2.43 2.21 6.49
CA PRO A 90 -1.23 3.04 6.47
C PRO A 90 -1.22 4.09 7.59
N VAL A 91 -0.03 4.40 8.13
CA VAL A 91 0.13 5.35 9.26
C VAL A 91 1.34 6.28 9.11
N ARG A 92 2.28 5.95 8.21
CA ARG A 92 3.59 6.62 8.15
C ARG A 92 3.53 7.98 7.46
N THR A 93 2.77 8.10 6.37
CA THR A 93 2.61 9.36 5.61
C THR A 93 1.39 10.13 6.09
N ALA A 94 1.32 11.42 5.76
CA ALA A 94 0.17 12.26 6.10
C ALA A 94 -1.13 11.74 5.48
N GLU A 95 -1.07 11.32 4.22
CA GLU A 95 -2.20 10.74 3.47
C GLU A 95 -2.64 9.42 4.08
N GLY A 96 -1.68 8.59 4.53
CA GLY A 96 -1.97 7.37 5.25
C GLY A 96 -2.68 7.64 6.58
N ARG A 97 -2.20 8.62 7.35
CA ARG A 97 -2.86 9.02 8.61
C ARG A 97 -4.30 9.50 8.38
N ARG A 98 -4.54 10.29 7.35
CA ARG A 98 -5.90 10.73 6.96
C ARG A 98 -6.83 9.55 6.63
N ILE A 99 -6.31 8.51 5.98
CA ILE A 99 -7.09 7.27 5.75
C ILE A 99 -7.42 6.58 7.08
N ARG A 100 -6.47 6.54 8.02
CA ARG A 100 -6.67 5.92 9.33
C ARG A 100 -7.67 6.69 10.21
N GLU A 101 -7.68 8.01 10.11
CA GLU A 101 -8.66 8.88 10.79
C GLU A 101 -10.10 8.63 10.35
N ALA A 102 -10.33 8.04 9.17
CA ALA A 102 -11.67 7.67 8.71
C ALA A 102 -12.26 6.46 9.45
N PHE A 103 -11.45 5.72 10.22
CA PHE A 103 -11.94 4.70 11.13
C PHE A 103 -12.36 5.39 12.42
N VAL A 104 -13.67 5.60 12.57
CA VAL A 104 -14.30 6.30 13.69
C VAL A 104 -15.18 5.34 14.49
N PRO A 105 -15.31 5.53 15.82
CA PRO A 105 -16.23 4.72 16.62
C PRO A 105 -17.65 5.18 16.34
N GLU A 106 -18.62 4.44 16.87
CA GLU A 106 -20.01 4.87 16.88
C GLU A 106 -20.21 6.09 17.79
N ASP A 107 -21.24 6.88 17.52
CA ASP A 107 -21.55 8.09 18.29
C ASP A 107 -21.68 7.78 19.78
N GLY A 108 -20.99 8.58 20.60
CA GLY A 108 -20.95 8.40 22.06
C GLY A 108 -20.00 7.31 22.56
N VAL A 109 -19.23 6.66 21.68
CA VAL A 109 -18.24 5.63 22.02
C VAL A 109 -16.83 6.10 21.66
N TYR A 110 -15.81 5.56 22.37
CA TYR A 110 -14.39 5.80 22.09
C TYR A 110 -13.69 4.49 21.72
N PHE A 111 -12.62 4.56 20.93
CA PHE A 111 -11.76 3.41 20.61
C PHE A 111 -10.73 3.12 21.70
#